data_AF-A0AB38HEN1-F1
#
_entry.id   AF-A0AB38HEN1-F1
#
_cell.length_a   1.000
_cell.length_b   1.000
_cell.length_c   1.000
_cell.angle_alpha   90.00
_cell.angle_beta   90.00
_cell.angle_gamma   90.00
#
_symmetry.space_group_name_H-M   'P 1'
#
loop_
_entity.id
_entity.type
_entity.pdbx_description
1 polymer ?
#
loop_
_entity_poly.entity_id
_entity_poly.type
_entity_poly.pdbx_seq_one_letter_code
_entity_poly.pdbx_strand_id
1 'polypeptide(L)' 'MKAQQLKNAILQLAIQGKLVPQDPNDEPASVLLEKIKQEKEKLIAEGKIKKKQKSF' A
#
# COMPACT_ATOMS: atom_id res chain seq x y z
N MET A 1 34.95 1.98 4.79
CA MET A 1 33.81 2.12 3.87
C MET A 1 33.08 0.79 3.60
N LYS A 2 32.68 -0.01 4.60
CA LYS A 2 31.93 -1.27 4.31
C LYS A 2 30.78 -1.56 5.27
N ALA A 3 30.99 -1.47 6.59
CA ALA A 3 29.95 -1.82 7.57
C ALA A 3 28.75 -0.86 7.58
N GLN A 4 28.99 0.46 7.52
CA GLN A 4 27.91 1.44 7.57
C GLN A 4 27.00 1.40 6.32
N GLN A 5 27.59 1.16 5.14
CA GLN A 5 26.84 1.02 3.89
C GLN A 5 25.96 -0.23 3.91
N LEU A 6 26.47 -1.35 4.43
CA LEU A 6 25.68 -2.58 4.61
C LEU A 6 24.52 -2.36 5.60
N LYS A 7 24.78 -1.69 6.73
CA LYS A 7 23.73 -1.37 7.71
C LYS A 7 22.63 -0.50 7.10
N ASN A 8 23.01 0.51 6.32
CA ASN A 8 22.06 1.37 5.62
C ASN A 8 21.23 0.59 4.59
N ALA A 9 21.86 -0.33 3.83
CA ALA A 9 21.18 -1.17 2.86
C ALA A 9 20.16 -2.12 3.52
N ILE A 10 20.54 -2.75 4.64
CA ILE A 10 19.63 -3.62 5.40
C ILE A 10 18.45 -2.82 5.95
N LEU A 11 18.70 -1.63 6.51
CA LEU A 11 17.64 -0.76 7.00
C LEU A 11 16.67 -0.35 5.88
N GLN A 12 17.19 -0.01 4.70
CA GLN A 12 16.38 0.32 3.53
C GLN A 12 15.48 -0.85 3.14
N LEU A 13 16.01 -2.08 3.10
CA LEU A 13 15.25 -3.28 2.78
C LEU A 13 14.19 -3.59 3.85
N ALA A 14 14.49 -3.33 5.12
CA ALA A 14 13.54 -3.47 6.23
C ALA A 14 12.35 -2.52 6.07
N ILE A 15 12.62 -1.24 5.78
CA ILE A 15 11.59 -0.22 5.54
C ILE A 15 10.72 -0.58 4.33
N GLN A 16 11.32 -1.18 3.30
CA GLN A 16 10.59 -1.66 2.11
C GLN A 16 9.83 -2.98 2.33
N GLY A 17 9.94 -3.61 3.52
CA GLY A 17 9.29 -4.90 3.80
C GLY A 17 9.92 -6.10 3.08
N LYS A 18 11.11 -5.94 2.48
CA LYS A 18 11.76 -6.96 1.62
C LYS A 18 12.63 -7.97 2.37
N LEU A 19 12.63 -7.93 3.71
CA LEU A 19 13.43 -8.85 4.54
C LEU A 19 12.80 -10.24 4.70
N VAL A 20 11.58 -10.42 4.22
CA VAL A 20 10.84 -11.68 4.26
C VAL A 20 10.44 -12.05 2.82
N PRO A 21 10.48 -13.34 2.43
CA PRO A 21 10.00 -13.79 1.12
C PRO A 21 8.61 -13.24 0.84
N GLN A 22 8.45 -12.62 -0.33
CA GLN A 22 7.15 -12.17 -0.82
C GLN A 22 6.50 -13.33 -1.57
N ASP A 23 5.18 -13.51 -1.42
CA ASP A 23 4.46 -14.49 -2.23
C ASP A 23 4.14 -13.84 -3.59
N PRO A 24 4.62 -14.39 -4.72
CA PRO A 24 4.26 -13.87 -6.05
C PRO A 24 2.76 -13.96 -6.35
N ASN A 25 2.00 -14.75 -5.59
CA ASN A 25 0.54 -14.85 -5.68
C ASN A 25 -0.19 -13.88 -4.74
N ASP A 26 0.53 -13.05 -3.97
CA ASP A 26 -0.09 -12.03 -3.13
C ASP A 26 -0.97 -11.10 -3.97
N GLU A 27 -2.13 -10.76 -3.43
CA GLU A 27 -3.08 -9.86 -4.09
C GLU A 27 -2.39 -8.51 -4.36
N PRO A 28 -2.34 -8.04 -5.63
CA PRO A 28 -1.71 -6.76 -5.92
C PRO A 28 -2.54 -5.64 -5.28
N ALA A 29 -1.86 -4.59 -4.83
CA ALA A 29 -2.51 -3.45 -4.17
C ALA A 29 -3.63 -2.81 -5.02
N SER A 30 -3.60 -2.98 -6.35
CA SER A 30 -4.67 -2.55 -7.26
C SER A 30 -6.04 -3.14 -6.91
N VAL A 31 -6.10 -4.41 -6.51
CA VAL A 31 -7.35 -5.09 -6.17
C VAL A 31 -7.94 -4.53 -4.88
N LEU A 32 -7.09 -4.28 -3.86
CA LEU A 32 -7.53 -3.59 -2.65
C LEU A 32 -8.03 -2.16 -2.96
N LEU A 33 -7.35 -1.43 -3.85
CA LEU A 33 -7.78 -0.10 -4.27
C LEU A 33 -9.12 -0.12 -5.00
N GLU A 34 -9.41 -1.15 -5.79
CA GLU A 34 -10.72 -1.35 -6.43
C GLU A 34 -11.82 -1.61 -5.38
N LYS A 35 -11.57 -2.51 -4.42
CA LYS A 35 -12.49 -2.76 -3.30
C LYS A 35 -12.80 -1.49 -2.52
N ILE A 36 -11.77 -0.68 -2.22
CA ILE A 36 -11.94 0.61 -1.54
C ILE A 36 -12.78 1.59 -2.36
N LYS A 37 -12.58 1.66 -3.69
CA LYS A 37 -13.39 2.54 -4.56
C LYS A 37 -14.86 2.12 -4.55
N GLN A 38 -15.14 0.83 -4.71
CA GLN A 38 -16.51 0.29 -4.71
C GLN A 38 -17.20 0.54 -3.36
N GLU A 39 -16.54 0.24 -2.25
CA GLU A 39 -17.09 0.49 -0.91
C GLU A 39 -17.30 1.99 -0.67
N LYS A 40 -16.38 2.84 -1.13
CA LYS A 40 -16.55 4.29 -1.06
C LYS A 40 -17.76 4.77 -1.86
N GLU A 41 -17.98 4.27 -3.06
CA GLU A 41 -19.15 4.60 -3.88
C GLU A 41 -20.45 4.18 -3.20
N LYS A 42 -20.48 2.99 -2.61
CA LYS A 42 -21.59 2.50 -1.80
C LYS A 42 -21.89 3.41 -0.61
N LEU A 43 -20.87 3.77 0.17
CA LEU A 43 -21.03 4.66 1.32
C LEU A 43 -21.46 6.09 0.93
N ILE A 44 -21.07 6.56 -0.26
CA ILE A 44 -21.56 7.83 -0.83
C ILE A 44 -23.04 7.70 -1.18
N ALA A 45 -23.45 6.60 -1.81
CA ALA A 45 -24.86 6.34 -2.15
C ALA A 45 -25.74 6.21 -0.89
N GLU A 46 -25.21 5.61 0.17
CA GLU A 46 -25.86 5.52 1.48
C GLU A 46 -25.85 6.85 2.27
N GLY A 47 -25.20 7.90 1.75
CA GLY A 47 -25.12 9.22 2.39
C GLY A 47 -24.21 9.28 3.63
N LYS A 48 -23.48 8.20 3.94
CA LYS A 48 -22.59 8.10 5.11
C LYS A 48 -21.32 8.92 4.97
N ILE A 49 -20.86 9.16 3.73
CA ILE A 49 -19.67 9.96 3.44
C ILE A 49 -19.91 10.95 2.31
N LYS A 50 -19.30 12.13 2.39
CA LYS A 50 -19.35 13.15 1.32
C LYS A 50 -18.39 12.78 0.19
N LYS A 51 -18.82 13.00 -1.06
CA LYS A 51 -17.96 12.82 -2.24
C LYS A 51 -16.82 13.85 -2.23
N LYS A 52 -15.64 13.42 -1.80
CA LYS A 52 -14.41 14.23 -1.86
C LYS A 52 -13.84 14.17 -3.29
N GLN A 53 -13.56 15.31 -3.91
CA GLN A 53 -12.87 15.37 -5.20
C GLN A 53 -11.47 14.75 -5.08
N LYS A 54 -11.03 14.01 -6.10
CA LYS A 54 -9.71 13.36 -6.13
C LYS A 54 -8.63 14.43 -6.00
N SER A 55 -7.85 14.40 -4.92
CA SER A 55 -6.49 14.94 -4.92
C SER A 55 -5.61 13.81 -5.45
N PHE A 56 -4.84 14.12 -6.49
CA PHE A 56 -3.83 13.23 -7.04
C PHE A 56 -2.74 12.93 -6.01
#